data_AF-A0AAW0LYX7-F1
#
_entry.id   AF-A0AAW0LYX7-F1
#
_cell.length_a   1.000
_cell.length_b   1.000
_cell.length_c   1.000
_cell.angle_alpha   90.00
_cell.angle_beta   90.00
_cell.angle_gamma   90.00
#
_symmetry.space_group_name_H-M   'P 1'
#
loop_
_entity.id
_entity.type
_entity.pdbx_description
1 polymer ?
#
loop_
_entity_poly.entity_id
_entity_poly.type
_entity_poly.pdbx_seq_one_letter_code
_entity_poly.pdbx_strand_id
1 'polypeptide(L)'
;MAMAKLLCILLLALLGISMVATQVMAKEAQYHLQSGQNGQGSLKSYQCPSQCSRRCSQTQYHKPCMFYCQKCCAKCLCVPPGYYGNKAVCPCYNNWKTKSGGPKCP
;
A
#
# COMPACT_ATOMS: atom_id res chain seq x y z
N MET A 1 37.18 -5.21 36.36
CA MET A 1 36.94 -4.53 35.06
C MET A 1 36.33 -5.43 33.98
N ALA A 2 36.56 -6.76 33.98
CA ALA A 2 35.98 -7.67 32.97
C ALA A 2 34.45 -7.84 33.08
N MET A 3 33.91 -7.93 34.31
CA MET A 3 32.46 -8.11 34.54
C MET A 3 31.61 -6.92 34.05
N ALA A 4 32.10 -5.68 34.22
CA ALA A 4 31.42 -4.49 33.71
C ALA A 4 31.37 -4.47 32.17
N LYS A 5 32.43 -4.95 31.50
CA LYS A 5 32.45 -5.07 30.03
C LYS A 5 31.49 -6.15 29.53
N LEU A 6 31.41 -7.28 30.24
CA LEU A 6 30.46 -8.37 29.93
C LEU A 6 29.01 -7.92 30.12
N LEU A 7 28.71 -7.18 31.19
CA LEU A 7 27.40 -6.58 31.42
C LEU A 7 27.02 -5.58 30.32
N CYS A 8 27.94 -4.69 29.90
CA CYS A 8 27.67 -3.76 28.81
C CYS A 8 27.43 -4.47 27.47
N ILE A 9 28.18 -5.53 27.15
CA ILE A 9 28.00 -6.29 25.91
C ILE A 9 26.64 -7.02 25.92
N LEU A 10 26.26 -7.61 27.05
CA LEU A 10 24.96 -8.28 27.20
C LEU A 10 23.79 -7.30 27.04
N LEU A 11 23.89 -6.11 27.64
CA LEU A 11 22.88 -5.05 27.53
C LEU A 11 22.75 -4.54 26.09
N LEU A 12 23.86 -4.35 25.37
CA LEU A 12 23.84 -3.94 23.97
C LEU A 12 23.21 -5.01 23.06
N ALA A 13 23.47 -6.29 23.34
CA ALA A 13 22.86 -7.40 22.62
C ALA A 13 21.33 -7.47 22.84
N LEU A 14 20.86 -7.30 24.08
CA LEU A 14 19.44 -7.28 24.43
C LEU A 14 18.68 -6.12 23.76
N LEU A 15 19.30 -4.94 23.69
CA LEU A 15 18.72 -3.78 23.00
C LEU A 15 18.63 -4.01 21.48
N GLY A 16 19.64 -4.64 20.88
CA GLY A 16 19.64 -4.99 19.45
C GLY A 16 18.54 -6.01 19.07
N ILE A 17 18.30 -7.01 19.92
CA ILE A 17 17.26 -8.04 19.68
C ILE A 17 15.85 -7.42 19.73
N SER A 18 15.63 -6.44 20.60
CA SER A 18 14.35 -5.72 20.71
C SER A 18 13.97 -4.97 19.43
N MET A 19 14.95 -4.45 18.67
CA MET A 19 14.70 -3.76 17.39
C MET A 19 14.25 -4.70 16.26
N VAL A 20 14.55 -6.00 16.35
CA VAL A 20 14.12 -7.00 15.36
C VAL A 20 12.67 -7.44 15.62
N ALA A 21 12.26 -7.54 16.88
CA ALA A 21 10.91 -7.95 17.26
C ALA A 21 9.82 -6.90 16.97
N THR A 22 10.16 -5.61 16.84
CA THR A 22 9.16 -4.56 16.56
C THR A 22 8.73 -4.50 15.10
N GLN A 23 9.46 -5.13 14.17
CA GLN A 23 9.14 -5.12 12.74
C GLN A 23 7.91 -5.99 12.39
N VAL A 24 7.57 -6.99 13.22
CA VAL A 24 6.45 -7.92 12.95
C VAL A 24 5.07 -7.34 13.28
N MET A 25 4.99 -6.31 14.14
CA MET A 25 3.71 -5.69 14.54
C MET A 25 3.27 -4.53 13.64
N ALA A 26 4.18 -3.93 12.88
CA ALA A 26 3.88 -2.77 12.03
C ALA A 26 3.06 -3.12 10.77
N LYS A 27 3.08 -4.38 10.34
CA LYS A 27 2.34 -4.80 9.15
C LYS A 27 0.84 -4.80 9.43
N GLU A 28 0.39 -5.41 10.52
CA GLU A 28 -1.05 -5.69 10.75
C GLU A 28 -1.88 -4.44 11.08
N ALA A 29 -1.32 -3.47 11.80
CA ALA A 29 -2.03 -2.27 12.23
C ALA A 29 -2.48 -1.36 11.07
N GLN A 30 -1.81 -1.41 9.91
CA GLN A 30 -2.22 -0.61 8.74
C GLN A 30 -3.40 -1.21 7.97
N TYR A 31 -3.68 -2.52 8.08
CA TYR A 31 -4.77 -3.14 7.32
C TYR A 31 -6.14 -2.81 7.91
N HIS A 32 -6.24 -2.65 9.24
CA HIS A 32 -7.53 -2.45 9.92
C HIS A 32 -8.06 -1.01 9.86
N LEU A 33 -7.22 0.01 9.70
CA LEU A 33 -7.69 1.41 9.59
C LEU A 33 -8.35 1.73 8.23
N GLN A 34 -8.08 0.93 7.19
CA GLN A 34 -8.53 1.20 5.82
C GLN A 34 -9.96 0.70 5.53
N SER A 35 -10.55 -0.14 6.40
CA SER A 35 -11.81 -0.85 6.10
C SER A 35 -13.01 0.08 5.86
N GLY A 36 -13.00 1.30 6.42
CA GLY A 36 -14.07 2.28 6.24
C GLY A 36 -13.93 3.23 5.04
N GLN A 37 -12.79 3.21 4.33
CA GLN A 37 -12.44 4.22 3.31
C GLN A 37 -12.16 3.63 1.92
N ASN A 38 -12.68 2.44 1.60
CA ASN A 38 -12.44 1.85 0.28
C ASN A 38 -13.41 2.38 -0.80
N GLY A 39 -14.44 3.14 -0.42
CA GLY A 39 -15.46 3.66 -1.34
C GLY A 39 -15.00 4.84 -2.22
N GLN A 40 -15.80 5.16 -3.22
CA GLN A 40 -15.52 6.26 -4.15
C GLN A 40 -15.34 7.61 -3.44
N GLY A 41 -14.31 8.37 -3.82
CA GLY A 41 -14.05 9.70 -3.26
C GLY A 41 -13.38 9.70 -1.89
N SER A 42 -12.97 8.53 -1.39
CA SER A 42 -12.32 8.41 -0.08
C SER A 42 -10.87 8.90 -0.06
N LEU A 43 -10.19 8.91 -1.22
CA LEU A 43 -8.79 9.31 -1.31
C LEU A 43 -8.63 10.79 -1.65
N LYS A 44 -7.55 11.39 -1.16
CA LYS A 44 -7.01 12.66 -1.67
C LYS A 44 -5.96 12.39 -2.74
N SER A 45 -5.74 13.33 -3.65
CA SER A 45 -4.81 13.16 -4.77
C SER A 45 -3.38 12.79 -4.34
N TYR A 46 -2.92 13.30 -3.19
CA TYR A 46 -1.59 12.97 -2.64
C TYR A 46 -1.48 11.52 -2.11
N GLN A 47 -2.59 10.83 -1.88
CA GLN A 47 -2.62 9.42 -1.45
C GLN A 47 -2.62 8.45 -2.64
N CYS A 48 -2.83 8.96 -3.87
CA CYS A 48 -2.84 8.13 -5.07
C CYS A 48 -1.52 7.37 -5.31
N PRO A 49 -0.32 7.97 -5.14
CA PRO A 49 0.94 7.25 -5.39
C PRO A 49 1.10 6.00 -4.54
N SER A 50 0.83 6.07 -3.22
CA SER A 50 0.97 4.91 -2.33
C SER A 50 -0.05 3.81 -2.62
N GLN A 51 -1.30 4.18 -2.87
CA GLN A 51 -2.35 3.22 -3.22
C GLN A 51 -2.12 2.56 -4.58
N CYS A 52 -1.59 3.30 -5.55
CA CYS A 52 -1.20 2.76 -6.84
C CYS A 52 0.03 1.86 -6.76
N SER A 53 1.03 2.21 -5.94
CA SER A 53 2.17 1.32 -5.67
C SER A 53 1.68 -0.02 -5.11
N ARG A 54 0.73 0.00 -4.17
CA ARG A 54 0.08 -1.21 -3.66
C ARG A 54 -0.59 -1.97 -4.80
N ARG A 55 -1.50 -1.33 -5.54
CA ARG A 55 -2.28 -1.97 -6.62
C ARG A 55 -1.40 -2.60 -7.70
N CYS A 56 -0.29 -1.95 -8.04
CA CYS A 56 0.62 -2.38 -9.11
C CYS A 56 1.78 -3.28 -8.65
N SER A 57 1.91 -3.57 -7.34
CA SER A 57 3.08 -4.28 -6.80
C SER A 57 3.26 -5.72 -7.30
N GLN A 58 2.21 -6.38 -7.82
CA GLN A 58 2.30 -7.76 -8.34
C GLN A 58 2.24 -7.87 -9.87
N THR A 59 2.26 -6.75 -10.60
CA THR A 59 2.27 -6.78 -12.07
C THR A 59 3.68 -6.78 -12.64
N GLN A 60 3.89 -7.56 -13.69
CA GLN A 60 5.12 -7.49 -14.50
C GLN A 60 5.20 -6.18 -15.29
N TYR A 61 4.06 -5.53 -15.54
CA TYR A 61 3.94 -4.27 -16.27
C TYR A 61 3.82 -3.07 -15.32
N HIS A 62 4.78 -2.94 -14.39
CA HIS A 62 4.70 -1.95 -13.31
C HIS A 62 4.57 -0.50 -13.80
N LYS A 63 5.42 -0.09 -14.76
CA LYS A 63 5.40 1.28 -15.32
C LYS A 63 4.05 1.68 -15.92
N PRO A 64 3.47 0.94 -16.88
CA PRO A 64 2.16 1.29 -17.42
C PRO A 64 1.04 1.14 -16.39
N CYS A 65 1.10 0.16 -15.48
CA CYS A 65 0.12 0.04 -14.39
C CYS A 65 0.09 1.32 -13.53
N MET A 66 1.26 1.79 -13.08
CA MET A 66 1.35 3.01 -12.26
C MET A 66 0.80 4.22 -13.00
N PHE A 67 1.15 4.39 -14.27
CA PHE A 67 0.66 5.49 -15.10
C PHE A 67 -0.88 5.53 -15.19
N TYR A 68 -1.50 4.39 -15.52
CA TYR A 68 -2.95 4.32 -15.61
C TYR A 68 -3.63 4.41 -14.25
N CYS A 69 -3.08 3.75 -13.22
CA CYS A 69 -3.62 3.82 -11.87
C CYS A 69 -3.65 5.25 -11.35
N GLN A 70 -2.54 5.99 -11.46
CA GLN A 70 -2.46 7.38 -10.99
C GLN A 70 -3.43 8.28 -11.75
N LYS A 71 -3.55 8.11 -13.06
CA LYS A 71 -4.54 8.83 -13.88
C LYS A 71 -5.97 8.54 -13.41
N CYS A 72 -6.30 7.28 -13.13
CA CYS A 72 -7.61 6.86 -12.62
C CYS A 72 -7.88 7.38 -11.21
N CYS A 73 -6.89 7.32 -10.33
CA CYS A 73 -7.02 7.81 -8.97
C CYS A 73 -7.17 9.34 -8.93
N ALA A 74 -6.42 10.09 -9.73
CA ALA A 74 -6.56 11.54 -9.80
C ALA A 74 -7.97 11.98 -10.25
N LYS A 75 -8.63 11.18 -11.11
CA LYS A 75 -9.98 11.45 -11.59
C LYS A 75 -11.07 10.99 -10.61
N CYS A 76 -10.91 9.78 -10.09
CA CYS A 76 -11.96 9.08 -9.33
C CYS A 76 -11.77 9.13 -7.82
N LEU A 77 -10.60 9.59 -7.35
CA LEU A 77 -10.23 9.68 -5.94
C LEU A 77 -10.48 8.37 -5.18
N CYS A 78 -10.18 7.24 -5.84
CA CYS A 78 -10.42 5.88 -5.35
C CYS A 78 -9.47 4.89 -6.04
N VAL A 79 -8.95 3.92 -5.28
CA VAL A 79 -8.16 2.79 -5.80
C VAL A 79 -8.67 1.51 -5.14
N PRO A 80 -9.12 0.49 -5.91
CA PRO A 80 -9.67 -0.73 -5.33
C PRO A 80 -8.67 -1.49 -4.43
N PRO A 81 -9.15 -2.20 -3.39
CA PRO A 81 -8.31 -3.04 -2.54
C PRO A 81 -7.77 -4.26 -3.31
N GLY A 82 -6.67 -4.83 -2.81
CA GLY A 82 -5.92 -5.90 -3.49
C GLY A 82 -5.16 -5.45 -4.74
N TYR A 83 -4.51 -6.41 -5.41
CA TYR A 83 -3.67 -6.20 -6.60
C TYR A 83 -4.46 -6.31 -7.90
N TYR A 84 -5.54 -7.09 -7.89
CA TYR A 84 -6.45 -7.33 -9.01
C TYR A 84 -7.91 -7.38 -8.53
N GLY A 85 -8.88 -7.24 -9.43
CA GLY A 85 -10.31 -7.34 -9.09
C GLY A 85 -10.85 -6.19 -8.21
N ASN A 86 -11.96 -6.43 -7.51
CA ASN A 86 -12.62 -5.49 -6.59
C ASN A 86 -13.00 -4.12 -7.17
N LYS A 87 -13.02 -3.98 -8.49
CA LYS A 87 -13.24 -2.69 -9.15
C LYS A 87 -14.62 -2.11 -8.81
N ALA A 88 -15.63 -2.95 -8.54
CA ALA A 88 -16.97 -2.54 -8.16
C ALA A 88 -17.01 -1.62 -6.91
N VAL A 89 -15.99 -1.70 -6.05
CA VAL A 89 -15.84 -0.84 -4.86
C VAL A 89 -15.60 0.64 -5.25
N CYS A 90 -14.99 0.87 -6.41
CA CYS A 90 -14.76 2.20 -6.99
C CYS A 90 -15.46 2.32 -8.37
N PRO A 91 -16.77 2.60 -8.43
CA PRO A 91 -17.52 2.65 -9.70
C PRO A 91 -16.90 3.49 -10.83
N CYS A 92 -16.39 4.70 -10.55
CA CYS A 92 -15.69 5.54 -11.53
C CYS A 92 -14.44 4.86 -12.07
N TYR A 93 -13.65 4.24 -11.20
CA TYR A 93 -12.44 3.51 -11.58
C TYR A 93 -12.78 2.29 -12.45
N ASN A 94 -13.86 1.57 -12.14
CA ASN A 94 -14.33 0.41 -12.89
C ASN A 94 -14.91 0.77 -14.27
N ASN A 95 -15.67 1.86 -14.29
CA ASN A 95 -16.44 2.28 -15.46
C ASN A 95 -15.61 3.13 -16.43
N TRP A 96 -14.38 3.51 -16.08
CA TRP A 96 -13.54 4.23 -17.02
C TRP A 96 -13.00 3.28 -18.10
N LYS A 97 -13.47 3.49 -19.33
CA LYS A 97 -13.14 2.67 -20.50
C LYS A 97 -12.22 3.41 -21.48
N THR A 98 -11.52 2.64 -22.30
CA THR A 98 -10.81 3.14 -23.47
C THR A 98 -11.80 3.43 -24.60
N LYS A 99 -11.34 4.04 -25.70
CA LYS A 99 -12.19 4.30 -26.88
C LYS A 99 -12.73 3.01 -27.51
N SER A 100 -12.00 1.90 -27.37
CA SER A 100 -12.40 0.56 -27.84
C SER A 100 -13.31 -0.19 -26.85
N GLY A 101 -13.75 0.45 -25.76
CA GLY A 101 -14.66 -0.14 -24.77
C GLY A 101 -14.00 -0.99 -23.68
N GLY A 102 -12.69 -1.29 -23.80
CA GLY A 102 -11.94 -2.06 -22.80
C GLY A 102 -11.69 -1.30 -21.49
N PRO A 103 -11.36 -1.99 -20.39
CA PRO A 103 -11.02 -1.34 -19.12
C PRO A 103 -9.78 -0.45 -19.27
N LYS A 104 -9.86 0.81 -18.80
CA LYS A 104 -8.73 1.75 -18.84
C LYS A 104 -7.86 1.70 -17.58
N CYS A 105 -8.45 1.35 -16.44
CA CYS A 105 -7.79 1.34 -15.15
C CYS A 105 -7.37 -0.09 -14.75
N PRO A 106 -6.19 -0.27 -14.11
CA PRO A 106 -5.64 -1.58 -13.77
C PRO A 106 -6.43 -2.39 -12.73
#